data_AF-A0A444JN88-F1
#
_entry.id   AF-A0A444JN88-F1
#
_cell.length_a   1.000
_cell.length_b   1.000
_cell.length_c   1.000
_cell.angle_alpha   90.00
_cell.angle_beta   90.00
_cell.angle_gamma   90.00
#
_symmetry.space_group_name_H-M   'P 1'
#
loop_
_entity.id
_entity.type
_entity.pdbx_description
1 polymer ?
#
loop_
_entity_poly.entity_id
_entity_poly.type
_entity_poly.pdbx_seq_one_letter_code
_entity_poly.pdbx_strand_id
1 'polypeptide(L)'
;MHVRQFQSSVLSLITALVLVGCSSTSESFFSSSEYRFHDSAQSFISLNKTRNNGAVVDKGLFYPKSAFSFTYRYCADTPQSASNDIQEFHQLAKRVCDANVGQLIHQDTGTWCVYNPNTVDERPIFYTKISSTELWADLCLDGPFVTLKVIENTEASQEEWYEAAKILGYQPYSPYRKLVTPSELGQLPQPQKEPIATELWNEESQYIYTNIGSVVCLYNRPENSAIGYTYLGTVHSVDSGLVKVAATAKLRGDIRTAPILEQLDWHRMAYITAAANSWFVCG
;
A
#
# COMPACT_ATOMS: atom_id res chain seq x y z
N MET A 1 -82.65 -29.50 -32.71
CA MET A 1 -83.17 -29.10 -31.38
C MET A 1 -82.64 -30.09 -30.34
N HIS A 2 -81.50 -29.78 -29.72
CA HIS A 2 -81.18 -30.00 -28.30
C HIS A 2 -79.69 -29.68 -28.07
N VAL A 3 -79.47 -28.74 -27.16
CA VAL A 3 -78.19 -28.29 -26.59
C VAL A 3 -77.89 -29.14 -25.35
N ARG A 4 -76.60 -29.40 -25.07
CA ARG A 4 -75.90 -29.44 -23.76
C ARG A 4 -74.61 -30.27 -23.87
N GLN A 5 -73.50 -30.05 -23.16
CA GLN A 5 -72.88 -28.95 -22.41
C GLN A 5 -71.51 -29.50 -21.93
N PHE A 6 -70.47 -28.65 -21.99
CA PHE A 6 -69.33 -28.49 -21.06
C PHE A 6 -68.18 -29.51 -20.85
N GLN A 7 -67.02 -28.89 -20.56
CA GLN A 7 -65.75 -29.31 -19.93
C GLN A 7 -64.62 -29.72 -20.90
N SER A 8 -63.61 -28.88 -21.18
CA SER A 8 -62.51 -28.27 -20.36
C SER A 8 -61.25 -29.14 -20.32
N SER A 9 -60.16 -28.57 -20.87
CA SER A 9 -58.72 -28.70 -20.52
C SER A 9 -58.13 -30.12 -20.50
N VAL A 10 -57.01 -30.44 -21.14
CA VAL A 10 -55.64 -29.96 -20.84
C VAL A 10 -54.74 -30.40 -22.02
N LEU A 11 -53.99 -29.45 -22.58
CA LEU A 11 -52.97 -29.67 -23.61
C LEU A 11 -51.71 -30.25 -22.93
N SER A 12 -51.30 -31.47 -23.30
CA SER A 12 -50.07 -32.09 -22.77
C SER A 12 -48.82 -31.60 -23.52
N LEU A 13 -47.84 -31.21 -22.70
CA LEU A 13 -46.48 -30.77 -22.99
C LEU A 13 -45.67 -31.76 -23.86
N ILE A 14 -44.94 -31.23 -24.84
CA ILE A 14 -43.79 -31.87 -25.47
C ILE A 14 -42.53 -31.32 -24.79
N THR A 15 -41.83 -32.18 -24.04
CA THR A 15 -40.54 -31.89 -23.42
C THR A 15 -39.42 -32.18 -24.44
N ALA A 16 -38.85 -31.13 -25.02
CA ALA A 16 -37.55 -31.19 -25.70
C ALA A 16 -36.53 -30.46 -24.81
N LEU A 17 -35.73 -31.24 -24.07
CA LEU A 17 -34.55 -30.74 -23.36
C LEU A 17 -33.50 -30.33 -24.38
N VAL A 18 -33.38 -29.02 -24.64
CA VAL A 18 -32.18 -28.43 -25.21
C VAL A 18 -31.36 -27.88 -24.05
N LEU A 19 -30.33 -28.63 -23.66
CA LEU A 19 -29.24 -28.13 -22.83
C LEU A 19 -28.43 -27.12 -23.66
N VAL A 20 -28.83 -25.84 -23.64
CA VAL A 20 -27.95 -24.75 -24.02
C VAL A 20 -27.28 -24.29 -22.73
N GLY A 21 -25.99 -24.56 -22.63
CA GLY A 21 -25.18 -24.18 -21.48
C GLY A 21 -25.31 -22.69 -21.22
N CYS A 22 -25.61 -22.35 -19.97
CA CYS A 22 -25.30 -21.04 -19.43
C CYS A 22 -23.78 -20.87 -19.56
N SER A 23 -23.33 -20.25 -20.66
CA SER A 23 -22.06 -19.57 -20.65
C SER A 23 -22.24 -18.44 -19.65
N SER A 24 -21.83 -18.69 -18.40
CA SER A 24 -21.56 -17.62 -17.45
C SER A 24 -20.37 -16.85 -18.03
N THR A 25 -20.65 -15.94 -18.95
CA THR A 25 -19.83 -14.75 -19.08
C THR A 25 -19.80 -14.14 -17.69
N SER A 26 -18.67 -14.31 -17.01
CA SER A 26 -18.38 -13.63 -15.75
C SER A 26 -18.70 -12.16 -15.97
N GLU A 27 -19.78 -11.70 -15.35
CA GLU A 27 -20.12 -10.29 -15.34
C GLU A 27 -18.87 -9.53 -14.90
N SER A 28 -18.48 -8.58 -15.73
CA SER A 28 -17.51 -7.55 -15.43
C SER A 28 -17.71 -7.06 -13.99
N PHE A 29 -16.80 -7.41 -13.08
CA PHE A 29 -16.74 -6.98 -11.68
C PHE A 29 -16.36 -5.49 -11.55
N PHE A 30 -17.03 -4.64 -12.31
CA PHE A 30 -16.92 -3.21 -12.21
C PHE A 30 -18.32 -2.64 -12.20
N SER A 31 -18.92 -2.54 -11.00
CA SER A 31 -19.87 -1.47 -10.77
C SER A 31 -19.07 -0.25 -10.35
N SER A 32 -19.38 0.88 -10.96
CA SER A 32 -18.85 2.22 -10.72
C SER A 32 -19.19 2.79 -9.33
N SER A 33 -19.13 1.96 -8.28
CA SER A 33 -19.57 2.25 -6.92
C SER A 33 -18.57 1.82 -5.85
N GLU A 34 -17.29 1.61 -6.21
CA GLU A 34 -16.25 1.41 -5.21
C GLU A 34 -16.06 2.69 -4.40
N TYR A 35 -16.27 2.59 -3.08
CA TYR A 35 -16.16 3.72 -2.16
C TYR A 35 -14.68 4.02 -1.98
N ARG A 36 -14.19 5.09 -2.61
CA ARG A 36 -12.77 5.44 -2.60
C ARG A 36 -12.33 5.83 -1.20
N PHE A 37 -11.33 5.11 -0.68
CA PHE A 37 -10.74 5.41 0.61
C PHE A 37 -9.98 6.74 0.57
N HIS A 38 -9.39 7.10 -0.57
CA HIS A 38 -8.77 8.40 -0.77
C HIS A 38 -9.71 9.57 -0.44
N ASP A 39 -10.94 9.55 -0.96
CA ASP A 39 -11.90 10.64 -0.76
C ASP A 39 -12.40 10.68 0.70
N SER A 40 -12.53 9.50 1.31
CA SER A 40 -12.84 9.36 2.73
C SER A 40 -11.71 9.91 3.61
N ALA A 41 -10.45 9.66 3.24
CA ALA A 41 -9.28 10.18 3.93
C ALA A 41 -9.15 11.70 3.78
N GLN A 42 -9.44 12.25 2.61
CA GLN A 42 -9.51 13.70 2.42
C GLN A 42 -10.59 14.34 3.29
N SER A 43 -11.77 13.72 3.35
CA SER A 43 -12.86 14.18 4.21
C SER A 43 -12.48 14.13 5.69
N PHE A 44 -11.83 13.05 6.13
CA PHE A 44 -11.29 12.92 7.49
C PHE A 44 -10.35 14.08 7.82
N ILE A 45 -9.42 14.43 6.92
CA ILE A 45 -8.50 15.56 7.09
C ILE A 45 -9.27 16.88 7.21
N SER A 46 -10.22 17.15 6.30
CA SER A 46 -10.91 18.45 6.24
C SER A 46 -11.86 18.71 7.41
N LEU A 47 -12.36 17.67 8.09
CA LEU A 47 -13.33 17.80 9.17
C LEU A 47 -12.74 18.32 10.49
N ASN A 48 -11.41 18.39 10.62
CA ASN A 48 -10.75 18.87 11.82
C ASN A 48 -9.68 19.89 11.46
N LYS A 49 -9.71 21.08 12.09
CA LYS A 49 -8.80 22.18 11.78
C LYS A 49 -7.33 21.81 11.99
N THR A 50 -7.02 21.05 13.04
CA THR A 50 -5.67 20.56 13.36
C THR A 50 -5.15 19.66 12.24
N ARG A 51 -5.99 18.73 11.76
CA ARG A 51 -5.66 17.85 10.62
C ARG A 51 -5.53 18.66 9.32
N ASN A 52 -6.43 19.60 9.07
CA ASN A 52 -6.46 20.43 7.87
C ASN A 52 -5.28 21.40 7.75
N ASN A 53 -4.60 21.73 8.85
CA ASN A 53 -3.39 22.57 8.85
C ASN A 53 -2.11 21.79 8.50
N GLY A 54 -2.24 20.51 8.17
CA GLY A 54 -1.15 19.69 7.68
C GLY A 54 -0.74 20.00 6.23
N ALA A 55 0.08 19.12 5.68
CA ALA A 55 0.56 19.20 4.31
C ALA A 55 0.61 17.84 3.64
N VAL A 56 0.44 17.83 2.32
CA VAL A 56 0.77 16.68 1.48
C VAL A 56 2.29 16.59 1.41
N VAL A 57 2.85 15.42 1.71
CA VAL A 57 4.30 15.28 1.86
C VAL A 57 4.95 14.42 0.78
N ASP A 58 4.22 13.47 0.20
CA ASP A 58 4.84 12.62 -0.81
C ASP A 58 3.83 12.06 -1.81
N LYS A 59 3.89 12.57 -3.04
CA LYS A 59 3.51 11.85 -4.25
C LYS A 59 4.85 11.46 -4.87
N GLY A 60 5.37 10.27 -4.55
CA GLY A 60 6.70 9.86 -4.99
C GLY A 60 6.89 10.13 -6.49
N LEU A 61 8.06 10.59 -6.90
CA LEU A 61 8.27 11.14 -8.26
C LEU A 61 8.07 10.11 -9.39
N PHE A 62 8.17 8.82 -9.07
CA PHE A 62 8.15 7.73 -10.04
C PHE A 62 6.90 6.86 -9.90
N TYR A 63 6.46 6.32 -11.03
CA TYR A 63 5.45 5.29 -11.06
C TYR A 63 5.95 4.04 -10.31
N PRO A 64 5.10 3.31 -9.54
CA PRO A 64 3.66 3.52 -9.34
C PRO A 64 3.29 4.49 -8.20
N LYS A 65 4.26 5.02 -7.43
CA LYS A 65 3.98 5.91 -6.29
C LYS A 65 3.32 7.22 -6.72
N SER A 66 3.78 7.82 -7.82
CA SER A 66 3.25 9.06 -8.37
C SER A 66 1.77 8.97 -8.73
N ALA A 67 1.32 7.78 -9.14
CA ALA A 67 -0.02 7.53 -9.63
C ALA A 67 -1.00 7.12 -8.51
N PHE A 68 -0.55 6.29 -7.56
CA PHE A 68 -1.46 5.62 -6.63
C PHE A 68 -1.27 5.97 -5.15
N SER A 69 -0.21 6.69 -4.78
CA SER A 69 0.10 6.98 -3.37
C SER A 69 -0.27 8.42 -2.98
N PHE A 70 -0.90 8.54 -1.82
CA PHE A 70 -1.20 9.80 -1.14
C PHE A 70 -0.66 9.75 0.28
N THR A 71 0.27 10.66 0.60
CA THR A 71 0.82 10.80 1.96
C THR A 71 0.58 12.22 2.47
N TYR A 72 0.04 12.32 3.68
CA TYR A 72 -0.28 13.58 4.32
C TYR A 72 0.17 13.57 5.78
N ARG A 73 0.60 14.72 6.29
CA ARG A 73 1.17 14.85 7.63
C ARG A 73 0.64 16.09 8.32
N TYR A 74 0.42 16.02 9.63
CA TYR A 74 -0.02 17.15 10.46
C TYR A 74 0.49 17.02 11.90
N CYS A 75 0.50 18.14 12.61
CA CYS A 75 0.75 18.19 14.05
C CYS A 75 -0.57 18.03 14.79
N ALA A 76 -0.74 16.98 15.59
CA ALA A 76 -1.89 16.87 16.47
C ALA A 76 -1.66 17.70 17.75
N ASP A 77 -2.74 18.13 18.41
CA ASP A 77 -2.65 19.04 19.56
C ASP A 77 -2.09 18.35 20.82
N THR A 78 -2.32 17.04 20.96
CA THR A 78 -1.88 16.25 22.11
C THR A 78 -1.63 14.77 21.74
N PRO A 79 -0.81 14.03 22.50
CA PRO A 79 -0.67 12.57 22.39
C PRO A 79 -2.01 11.82 22.35
N GLN A 80 -2.95 12.24 23.19
CA GLN A 80 -4.28 11.64 23.23
C GLN A 80 -5.06 11.90 21.95
N SER A 81 -5.04 13.13 21.41
CA SER A 81 -5.70 13.45 20.14
C SER A 81 -5.12 12.65 18.96
N ALA A 82 -3.80 12.46 18.92
CA ALA A 82 -3.16 11.63 17.90
C ALA A 82 -3.57 10.15 18.01
N SER A 83 -3.65 9.63 19.24
CA SER A 83 -4.13 8.26 19.48
C SER A 83 -5.59 8.08 19.04
N ASN A 84 -6.44 9.06 19.35
CA ASN A 84 -7.84 9.08 18.92
C ASN A 84 -7.94 9.14 17.39
N ASP A 85 -7.18 10.02 16.74
CA ASP A 85 -7.15 10.13 15.27
C ASP A 85 -6.72 8.82 14.59
N ILE A 86 -5.71 8.13 15.15
CA ILE A 86 -5.28 6.81 14.68
C ILE A 86 -6.42 5.80 14.77
N GLN A 87 -7.12 5.76 15.91
CA GLN A 87 -8.26 4.88 16.10
C GLN A 87 -9.40 5.20 15.13
N GLU A 88 -9.77 6.47 15.00
CA GLU A 88 -10.82 6.93 14.09
C GLU A 88 -10.49 6.59 12.63
N PHE A 89 -9.24 6.77 12.21
CA PHE A 89 -8.80 6.48 10.85
C PHE A 89 -8.78 4.97 10.56
N HIS A 90 -8.40 4.13 11.53
CA HIS A 90 -8.53 2.67 11.41
C HIS A 90 -10.00 2.24 11.30
N GLN A 91 -10.89 2.84 12.10
CA GLN A 91 -12.33 2.57 12.00
C GLN A 91 -12.89 3.04 10.66
N LEU A 92 -12.43 4.19 10.14
CA LEU A 92 -12.80 4.68 8.82
C LEU A 92 -12.38 3.69 7.74
N ALA A 93 -11.13 3.21 7.78
CA ALA A 93 -10.65 2.20 6.85
C ALA A 93 -11.47 0.91 6.93
N LYS A 94 -11.85 0.47 8.13
CA LYS A 94 -12.73 -0.70 8.29
C LYS A 94 -14.09 -0.47 7.64
N ARG A 95 -14.74 0.67 7.91
CA ARG A 95 -16.05 1.01 7.33
C ARG A 95 -16.01 1.08 5.81
N VAL A 96 -14.98 1.72 5.25
CA VAL A 96 -14.82 1.82 3.79
C VAL A 96 -14.50 0.46 3.18
N CYS A 97 -13.68 -0.35 3.84
CA CYS A 97 -13.40 -1.71 3.38
C CYS A 97 -14.66 -2.60 3.38
N ASP A 98 -15.46 -2.54 4.45
CA ASP A 98 -16.73 -3.26 4.54
C ASP A 98 -17.74 -2.80 3.48
N ALA A 99 -17.80 -1.49 3.23
CA ALA A 99 -18.66 -0.93 2.18
C ALA A 99 -18.27 -1.40 0.78
N ASN A 100 -16.99 -1.69 0.57
CA ASN A 100 -16.47 -2.29 -0.66
C ASN A 100 -16.55 -3.83 -0.65
N VAL A 101 -17.20 -4.46 0.33
CA VAL A 101 -17.27 -5.94 0.46
C VAL A 101 -15.88 -6.59 0.56
N GLY A 102 -14.90 -5.83 1.06
CA GLY A 102 -13.54 -6.29 1.31
C GLY A 102 -13.35 -6.76 2.75
N GLN A 103 -12.15 -7.26 3.02
CA GLN A 103 -11.68 -7.53 4.39
C GLN A 103 -10.34 -6.85 4.62
N LEU A 104 -10.18 -6.23 5.79
CA LEU A 104 -8.87 -5.75 6.21
C LEU A 104 -7.98 -6.93 6.58
N ILE A 105 -6.81 -6.97 5.95
CA ILE A 105 -5.69 -7.82 6.33
C ILE A 105 -4.52 -6.94 6.73
N HIS A 106 -3.73 -7.41 7.70
CA HIS A 106 -2.57 -6.69 8.16
C HIS A 106 -1.32 -7.46 7.75
N GLN A 107 -0.41 -6.76 7.09
CA GLN A 107 0.88 -7.25 6.63
C GLN A 107 1.99 -6.42 7.29
N ASP A 108 3.23 -6.88 7.20
CA ASP A 108 4.38 -6.14 7.75
C ASP A 108 4.52 -4.74 7.14
N THR A 109 4.06 -4.55 5.90
CA THR A 109 4.10 -3.27 5.19
C THR A 109 2.97 -2.32 5.60
N GLY A 110 1.90 -2.82 6.23
CA GLY A 110 0.76 -2.07 6.72
C GLY A 110 -0.57 -2.79 6.48
N THR A 111 -1.67 -2.03 6.49
CA THR A 111 -3.01 -2.60 6.40
C THR A 111 -3.56 -2.47 4.99
N TRP A 112 -4.02 -3.59 4.44
CA TRP A 112 -4.64 -3.66 3.12
C TRP A 112 -6.10 -4.06 3.26
N CYS A 113 -6.99 -3.42 2.53
CA CYS A 113 -8.31 -3.94 2.24
C CYS A 113 -8.22 -4.81 0.99
N VAL A 114 -8.74 -6.03 1.05
CA VAL A 114 -8.67 -6.99 -0.06
C VAL A 114 -10.03 -7.63 -0.34
N TYR A 115 -10.27 -7.94 -1.61
CA TYR A 115 -11.30 -8.90 -2.03
C TYR A 115 -10.82 -10.33 -1.80
N ASN A 116 -11.75 -11.25 -1.53
CA ASN A 116 -11.50 -12.70 -1.43
C ASN A 116 -10.27 -13.05 -0.56
N PRO A 117 -10.23 -12.62 0.70
CA PRO A 117 -9.07 -12.78 1.57
C PRO A 117 -8.71 -14.27 1.73
N ASN A 118 -7.40 -14.55 1.71
CA ASN A 118 -6.83 -15.88 1.87
C ASN A 118 -7.19 -16.89 0.77
N THR A 119 -7.45 -16.42 -0.45
CA THR A 119 -7.64 -17.26 -1.63
C THR A 119 -6.71 -16.84 -2.76
N VAL A 120 -6.58 -17.69 -3.80
CA VAL A 120 -5.82 -17.35 -5.02
C VAL A 120 -6.40 -16.16 -5.80
N ASP A 121 -7.68 -15.86 -5.56
CA ASP A 121 -8.41 -14.74 -6.16
C ASP A 121 -8.32 -13.47 -5.31
N GLU A 122 -7.48 -13.45 -4.28
CA GLU A 122 -7.30 -12.27 -3.44
C GLU A 122 -6.73 -11.10 -4.26
N ARG A 123 -7.37 -9.92 -4.16
CA ARG A 123 -6.97 -8.71 -4.87
C ARG A 123 -7.00 -7.49 -3.94
N PRO A 124 -6.03 -6.58 -4.00
CA PRO A 124 -6.00 -5.38 -3.18
C PRO A 124 -7.04 -4.36 -3.68
N ILE A 125 -7.71 -3.71 -2.74
CA ILE A 125 -8.63 -2.58 -3.00
C ILE A 125 -7.89 -1.28 -2.70
N PHE A 126 -7.47 -1.13 -1.45
CA PHE A 126 -6.64 -0.02 -1.01
C PHE A 126 -5.73 -0.44 0.14
N TYR A 127 -4.74 0.37 0.41
CA TYR A 127 -3.88 0.32 1.57
C TYR A 127 -4.04 1.56 2.41
N THR A 128 -3.92 1.36 3.71
CA THR A 128 -3.93 2.43 4.70
C THR A 128 -2.86 2.20 5.76
N LYS A 129 -2.22 3.29 6.16
CA LYS A 129 -1.34 3.35 7.32
C LYS A 129 -1.47 4.71 7.97
N ILE A 130 -1.63 4.74 9.28
CA ILE A 130 -1.54 5.94 10.10
C ILE A 130 -0.63 5.66 11.28
N SER A 131 0.18 6.65 11.65
CA SER A 131 1.07 6.53 12.80
C SER A 131 1.34 7.89 13.41
N SER A 132 1.42 7.93 14.74
CA SER A 132 2.06 8.98 15.49
C SER A 132 3.43 8.47 15.91
N THR A 133 4.49 9.15 15.48
CA THR A 133 5.84 8.81 15.91
C THR A 133 6.42 9.98 16.66
N GLU A 134 6.85 9.74 17.89
CA GLU A 134 7.52 10.74 18.75
C GLU A 134 8.84 11.26 18.16
N LEU A 135 9.37 10.57 17.15
CA LEU A 135 10.65 10.91 16.52
C LEU A 135 10.69 12.29 15.84
N TRP A 136 9.57 13.03 15.69
CA TRP A 136 9.57 14.45 15.24
C TRP A 136 8.85 15.44 16.18
N ALA A 137 8.94 15.29 17.50
CA ALA A 137 8.45 16.34 18.40
C ALA A 137 9.00 17.74 18.05
N ASP A 138 10.19 17.84 17.44
CA ASP A 138 10.81 19.12 17.07
C ASP A 138 10.13 19.88 15.90
N LEU A 139 9.36 19.21 15.03
CA LEU A 139 8.56 19.89 14.00
C LEU A 139 7.18 20.32 14.50
N CYS A 140 6.70 19.69 15.57
CA CYS A 140 5.44 20.01 16.22
C CYS A 140 5.72 20.42 17.67
N LEU A 141 6.16 21.67 17.84
CA LEU A 141 6.61 22.21 19.13
C LEU A 141 5.60 21.98 20.27
N ASP A 142 4.31 21.94 19.96
CA ASP A 142 3.21 21.85 20.93
C ASP A 142 2.49 20.48 20.97
N GLY A 143 2.88 19.48 20.16
CA GLY A 143 2.15 18.19 20.12
C GLY A 143 2.77 17.11 19.22
N PRO A 144 2.21 15.88 19.17
CA PRO A 144 2.79 14.79 18.41
C PRO A 144 2.56 14.92 16.90
N PHE A 145 3.51 14.43 16.13
CA PHE A 145 3.44 14.40 14.67
C PHE A 145 2.68 13.17 14.16
N VAL A 146 1.69 13.37 13.27
CA VAL A 146 0.87 12.31 12.68
C VAL A 146 1.12 12.22 11.17
N THR A 147 1.32 11.00 10.67
CA THR A 147 1.44 10.70 9.23
C THR A 147 0.38 9.69 8.83
N LEU A 148 -0.34 10.00 7.76
CA LEU A 148 -1.28 9.10 7.10
C LEU A 148 -0.88 8.85 5.66
N LYS A 149 -1.01 7.60 5.24
CA LYS A 149 -0.67 7.10 3.91
C LYS A 149 -1.81 6.26 3.38
N VAL A 150 -2.21 6.57 2.15
CA VAL A 150 -3.19 5.83 1.36
C VAL A 150 -2.52 5.41 0.06
N ILE A 151 -2.73 4.16 -0.34
CA ILE A 151 -2.38 3.68 -1.68
C ILE A 151 -3.64 3.02 -2.24
N GLU A 152 -4.15 3.50 -3.36
CA GLU A 152 -5.44 3.05 -3.92
C GLU A 152 -5.42 3.16 -5.45
N ASN A 153 -6.14 2.25 -6.11
CA ASN A 153 -6.33 2.37 -7.56
C ASN A 153 -7.14 3.64 -7.88
N THR A 154 -6.64 4.44 -8.80
CA THR A 154 -7.32 5.65 -9.24
C THR A 154 -8.06 5.40 -10.55
N GLU A 155 -7.34 4.94 -11.56
CA GLU A 155 -7.83 4.85 -12.95
C GLU A 155 -7.25 3.65 -13.73
N ALA A 156 -6.35 2.87 -13.13
CA ALA A 156 -5.65 1.79 -13.81
C ALA A 156 -6.51 0.52 -13.94
N SER A 157 -6.17 -0.34 -14.91
CA SER A 157 -6.78 -1.67 -15.03
C SER A 157 -6.50 -2.52 -13.78
N GLN A 158 -7.33 -3.53 -13.48
CA GLN A 158 -7.11 -4.41 -12.32
C GLN A 158 -5.74 -5.08 -12.33
N GLU A 159 -5.27 -5.51 -13.50
CA GLU A 159 -3.98 -6.17 -13.65
C GLU A 159 -2.83 -5.20 -13.38
N GLU A 160 -2.88 -4.01 -13.98
CA GLU A 160 -1.89 -2.96 -13.74
C GLU A 160 -1.87 -2.55 -12.26
N TRP A 161 -3.04 -2.35 -11.66
CA TRP A 161 -3.17 -2.04 -10.24
C TRP A 161 -2.59 -3.15 -9.37
N TYR A 162 -2.87 -4.41 -9.68
CA TYR A 162 -2.35 -5.54 -8.93
C TYR A 162 -0.82 -5.59 -8.96
N GLU A 163 -0.21 -5.38 -10.14
CA GLU A 163 1.23 -5.30 -10.29
C GLU A 163 1.83 -4.11 -9.54
N ALA A 164 1.22 -2.93 -9.66
CA ALA A 164 1.61 -1.73 -8.95
C ALA A 164 1.51 -1.91 -7.43
N ALA A 165 0.44 -2.50 -6.92
CA ALA A 165 0.22 -2.76 -5.51
C ALA A 165 1.34 -3.65 -4.93
N LYS A 166 1.77 -4.68 -5.66
CA LYS A 166 2.91 -5.53 -5.25
C LYS A 166 4.20 -4.72 -5.08
N ILE A 167 4.51 -3.84 -6.04
CA ILE A 167 5.66 -2.93 -5.97
C ILE A 167 5.52 -1.96 -4.79
N LEU A 168 4.29 -1.54 -4.47
CA LEU A 168 3.97 -0.65 -3.35
C LEU A 168 3.89 -1.35 -1.99
N GLY A 169 4.18 -2.65 -1.94
CA GLY A 169 4.34 -3.43 -0.71
C GLY A 169 3.17 -4.35 -0.37
N TYR A 170 2.20 -4.55 -1.26
CA TYR A 170 1.18 -5.58 -1.10
C TYR A 170 1.80 -6.96 -1.30
N GLN A 171 1.55 -7.87 -0.37
CA GLN A 171 1.95 -9.27 -0.49
C GLN A 171 0.71 -10.12 -0.83
N PRO A 172 0.62 -10.68 -2.06
CA PRO A 172 -0.47 -11.57 -2.43
C PRO A 172 -0.61 -12.77 -1.51
N TYR A 173 -1.80 -13.36 -1.49
CA TYR A 173 -2.01 -14.62 -0.79
C TYR A 173 -1.01 -15.69 -1.27
N SER A 174 -0.35 -16.31 -0.30
CA SER A 174 0.37 -17.56 -0.47
C SER A 174 0.23 -18.36 0.82
N PRO A 175 0.39 -19.70 0.76
CA PRO A 175 0.39 -20.55 1.97
C PRO A 175 1.45 -20.16 3.00
N TYR A 176 2.48 -19.41 2.59
CA TYR A 176 3.59 -18.98 3.44
C TYR A 176 3.48 -17.52 3.89
N ARG A 177 2.48 -16.76 3.40
CA ARG A 177 2.29 -15.36 3.80
C ARG A 177 1.91 -15.29 5.27
N LYS A 178 2.63 -14.46 6.01
CA LYS A 178 2.30 -14.16 7.41
C LYS A 178 1.42 -12.92 7.46
N LEU A 179 0.21 -13.09 7.99
CA LEU A 179 -0.60 -11.96 8.43
C LEU A 179 -0.17 -11.61 9.85
N VAL A 180 0.00 -10.32 10.11
CA VAL A 180 0.23 -9.85 11.47
C VAL A 180 -1.12 -9.69 12.15
N THR A 181 -1.22 -10.07 13.41
CA THR A 181 -2.32 -9.58 14.24
C THR A 181 -2.17 -8.07 14.32
N PRO A 182 -3.26 -7.28 14.12
CA PRO A 182 -3.18 -5.86 14.38
C PRO A 182 -2.70 -5.72 15.82
N SER A 183 -1.53 -5.11 15.99
CA SER A 183 -0.97 -4.82 17.31
C SER A 183 -2.08 -4.17 18.12
N GLU A 184 -2.29 -4.60 19.36
CA GLU A 184 -3.03 -3.77 20.31
C GLU A 184 -2.40 -2.38 20.26
N LEU A 185 -3.14 -1.45 19.66
CA LEU A 185 -2.89 -0.02 19.53
C LEU A 185 -1.43 0.44 19.67
N GLY A 186 -0.79 0.78 18.54
CA GLY A 186 0.31 1.75 18.54
C GLY A 186 1.73 1.22 18.31
N GLN A 187 1.92 -0.07 18.01
CA GLN A 187 3.22 -0.56 17.55
C GLN A 187 3.17 -1.10 16.12
N LEU A 188 4.01 -0.53 15.26
CA LEU A 188 4.10 -0.90 13.86
C LEU A 188 4.62 -2.33 13.69
N PRO A 189 4.06 -3.11 12.74
CA PRO A 189 4.73 -4.26 12.19
C PRO A 189 6.10 -3.86 11.64
N GLN A 190 7.03 -4.76 11.87
CA GLN A 190 8.44 -4.57 11.62
C GLN A 190 8.72 -4.99 10.18
N PRO A 191 9.21 -4.12 9.27
CA PRO A 191 9.38 -4.47 7.86
C PRO A 191 10.31 -5.67 7.73
N GLN A 192 9.78 -6.80 7.25
CA GLN A 192 10.57 -7.97 6.90
C GLN A 192 11.26 -7.76 5.55
N LYS A 193 12.42 -8.41 5.42
CA LYS A 193 13.32 -8.48 4.27
C LYS A 193 12.55 -8.49 2.95
N GLU A 194 12.87 -7.55 2.06
CA GLU A 194 12.38 -7.56 0.68
C GLU A 194 12.74 -8.94 0.05
N PRO A 195 11.79 -9.60 -0.64
CA PRO A 195 12.09 -10.86 -1.31
C PRO A 195 13.21 -10.65 -2.31
N ILE A 196 14.05 -11.67 -2.48
CA ILE A 196 15.04 -11.72 -3.55
C ILE A 196 14.26 -11.69 -4.87
N ALA A 197 14.16 -10.51 -5.48
CA ALA A 197 13.49 -10.33 -6.75
C ALA A 197 14.38 -10.87 -7.87
N THR A 198 14.11 -12.10 -8.29
CA THR A 198 14.42 -12.59 -9.62
C THR A 198 13.78 -11.67 -10.66
N GLU A 199 14.64 -11.01 -11.43
CA GLU A 199 14.41 -10.35 -12.73
C GLU A 199 13.05 -9.67 -12.95
N LEU A 200 13.01 -8.36 -12.70
CA LEU A 200 12.35 -7.35 -13.54
C LEU A 200 12.88 -5.99 -13.08
N TRP A 201 13.74 -5.35 -13.89
CA TRP A 201 14.13 -3.97 -13.63
C TRP A 201 12.89 -3.09 -13.82
N ASN A 202 12.47 -2.38 -12.78
CA ASN A 202 11.49 -1.32 -12.91
C ASN A 202 12.16 -0.05 -13.45
N GLU A 203 11.36 0.94 -13.88
CA GLU A 203 11.88 2.19 -14.45
C GLU A 203 12.88 2.88 -13.51
N GLU A 204 12.65 2.83 -12.20
CA GLU A 204 13.54 3.38 -11.18
C GLU A 204 14.89 2.63 -11.15
N SER A 205 14.88 1.30 -11.21
CA SER A 205 16.09 0.47 -11.27
C SER A 205 16.87 0.74 -12.56
N GLN A 206 16.17 0.89 -13.68
CA GLN A 206 16.78 1.20 -14.97
C GLN A 206 17.38 2.61 -14.98
N TYR A 207 16.68 3.58 -14.39
CA TYR A 207 17.18 4.93 -14.21
C TYR A 207 18.46 4.94 -13.37
N ILE A 208 18.46 4.27 -12.21
CA ILE A 208 19.63 4.16 -11.33
C ILE A 208 20.80 3.48 -12.05
N TYR A 209 20.52 2.41 -12.80
CA TYR A 209 21.55 1.65 -13.52
C TYR A 209 22.16 2.45 -14.69
N THR A 210 21.40 3.37 -15.29
CA THR A 210 21.87 4.15 -16.45
C THR A 210 22.42 5.53 -16.08
N ASN A 211 22.14 6.04 -14.88
CA ASN A 211 22.52 7.40 -14.46
C ASN A 211 23.53 7.38 -13.30
N ILE A 212 24.81 7.18 -13.64
CA ILE A 212 25.93 7.36 -12.71
C ILE A 212 25.91 8.79 -12.15
N GLY A 213 26.09 8.94 -10.84
CA GLY A 213 25.98 10.20 -10.12
C GLY A 213 24.62 10.46 -9.46
N SER A 214 23.59 9.65 -9.76
CA SER A 214 22.27 9.78 -9.11
C SER A 214 22.35 9.54 -7.61
N VAL A 215 21.55 10.27 -6.83
CA VAL A 215 21.42 10.08 -5.38
C VAL A 215 20.42 8.96 -5.12
N VAL A 216 20.87 7.92 -4.42
CA VAL A 216 20.10 6.68 -4.21
C VAL A 216 20.20 6.21 -2.76
N CYS A 217 19.15 5.49 -2.37
CA CYS A 217 18.92 5.01 -1.03
C CYS A 217 18.78 3.48 -1.05
N LEU A 218 19.36 2.81 -0.05
CA LEU A 218 19.20 1.38 0.20
C LEU A 218 18.69 1.19 1.61
N TYR A 219 17.53 0.57 1.75
CA TYR A 219 17.02 0.18 3.07
C TYR A 219 17.52 -1.22 3.44
N ASN A 220 18.03 -1.38 4.66
CA ASN A 220 18.42 -2.67 5.20
C ASN A 220 18.01 -2.77 6.66
N ARG A 221 17.48 -3.93 7.05
CA ARG A 221 17.12 -4.21 8.43
C ARG A 221 17.76 -5.52 8.92
N PRO A 222 18.74 -5.45 9.83
CA PRO A 222 19.36 -6.65 10.40
C PRO A 222 18.34 -7.52 11.14
N GLU A 223 18.48 -8.85 11.04
CA GLU A 223 17.52 -9.83 11.58
C GLU A 223 17.31 -9.72 13.10
N ASN A 224 18.30 -9.18 13.83
CA ASN A 224 18.24 -8.98 15.28
C ASN A 224 18.02 -7.52 15.69
N SER A 225 17.66 -6.64 14.76
CA SER A 225 17.43 -5.23 15.04
C SER A 225 15.96 -4.88 14.97
N ALA A 226 15.47 -4.22 16.03
CA ALA A 226 14.14 -3.62 16.03
C ALA A 226 14.04 -2.44 15.04
N ILE A 227 15.19 -1.92 14.58
CA ILE A 227 15.30 -0.70 13.78
C ILE A 227 16.09 -1.01 12.50
N GLY A 228 15.54 -0.68 11.34
CA GLY A 228 16.27 -0.72 10.07
C GLY A 228 17.06 0.56 9.81
N TYR A 229 17.86 0.57 8.75
CA TYR A 229 18.70 1.70 8.37
C TYR A 229 18.59 1.96 6.88
N THR A 230 18.59 3.22 6.48
CA THR A 230 18.71 3.61 5.07
C THR A 230 20.11 4.15 4.82
N TYR A 231 20.80 3.62 3.81
CA TYR A 231 22.07 4.15 3.35
C TYR A 231 21.82 5.09 2.19
N LEU A 232 22.23 6.34 2.32
CA LEU A 232 22.12 7.37 1.28
C LEU A 232 23.50 7.59 0.66
N GLY A 233 23.54 7.64 -0.66
CA GLY A 233 24.78 7.86 -1.40
C GLY A 233 24.56 8.19 -2.87
N THR A 234 25.67 8.27 -3.60
CA THR A 234 25.66 8.53 -5.04
C THR A 234 26.13 7.33 -5.83
N VAL A 235 25.48 7.04 -6.96
CA VAL A 235 25.89 5.95 -7.86
C VAL A 235 27.30 6.23 -8.36
N HIS A 236 28.24 5.35 -8.02
CA HIS A 236 29.65 5.45 -8.41
C HIS A 236 29.95 4.67 -9.68
N SER A 237 29.46 3.44 -9.77
CA SER A 237 29.65 2.58 -10.95
C SER A 237 28.58 1.51 -11.00
N VAL A 238 28.34 0.99 -12.20
CA VAL A 238 27.39 -0.09 -12.46
C VAL A 238 28.10 -1.20 -13.22
N ASP A 239 27.83 -2.45 -12.87
CA ASP A 239 28.36 -3.61 -13.57
C ASP A 239 27.45 -4.82 -13.34
N SER A 240 27.13 -5.55 -14.41
CA SER A 240 26.44 -6.85 -14.34
C SER A 240 25.17 -6.84 -13.47
N GLY A 241 24.34 -5.79 -13.60
CA GLY A 241 23.10 -5.63 -12.83
C GLY A 241 23.29 -5.21 -11.37
N LEU A 242 24.53 -4.97 -10.94
CA LEU A 242 24.88 -4.42 -9.63
C LEU A 242 25.18 -2.93 -9.76
N VAL A 243 24.81 -2.20 -8.72
CA VAL A 243 25.06 -0.77 -8.57
C VAL A 243 25.95 -0.60 -7.34
N LYS A 244 27.13 0.01 -7.57
CA LYS A 244 28.05 0.42 -6.52
C LYS A 244 27.79 1.87 -6.19
N VAL A 245 27.47 2.15 -4.93
CA VAL A 245 27.10 3.46 -4.41
C VAL A 245 28.14 3.93 -3.41
N ALA A 246 28.59 5.17 -3.54
CA ALA A 246 29.36 5.88 -2.53
C ALA A 246 28.39 6.41 -1.46
N ALA A 247 28.15 5.60 -0.43
CA ALA A 247 27.27 5.93 0.68
C ALA A 247 27.98 6.92 1.63
N THR A 248 27.37 8.08 1.83
CA THR A 248 27.91 9.18 2.66
C THR A 248 27.12 9.36 3.94
N ALA A 249 25.91 8.80 4.02
CA ALA A 249 25.08 8.87 5.21
C ALA A 249 24.40 7.53 5.50
N LYS A 250 24.19 7.28 6.79
CA LYS A 250 23.33 6.23 7.29
C LYS A 250 22.23 6.89 8.10
N LEU A 251 20.99 6.62 7.72
CA LEU A 251 19.79 7.18 8.33
C LEU A 251 19.08 6.09 9.13
N ARG A 252 18.46 6.48 10.24
CA ARG A 252 17.59 5.58 11.01
C ARG A 252 16.29 5.32 10.23
N GLY A 253 15.87 4.06 10.16
CA GLY A 253 14.61 3.65 9.55
C GLY A 253 14.65 3.55 8.02
N ASP A 254 13.51 3.23 7.42
CA ASP A 254 13.30 3.26 5.97
C ASP A 254 12.90 4.67 5.57
N ILE A 255 13.76 5.42 4.86
CA ILE A 255 13.54 6.82 4.51
C ILE A 255 12.17 7.08 3.84
N ARG A 256 11.64 6.09 3.11
CA ARG A 256 10.35 6.18 2.39
C ARG A 256 9.15 6.25 3.33
N THR A 257 9.30 5.71 4.51
CA THR A 257 8.29 5.70 5.57
C THR A 257 8.79 6.39 6.82
N ALA A 258 10.05 6.83 6.80
CA ALA A 258 10.70 7.35 7.95
C ALA A 258 9.98 8.65 8.29
N PRO A 259 9.68 8.79 9.57
CA PRO A 259 9.53 10.09 10.13
C PRO A 259 10.93 10.75 10.07
N ILE A 260 11.68 10.85 11.17
CA ILE A 260 13.12 11.18 11.27
C ILE A 260 14.01 10.99 10.02
N LEU A 261 14.49 12.01 9.31
CA LEU A 261 15.82 11.88 8.68
C LEU A 261 16.92 11.95 9.75
N GLU A 262 17.01 10.91 10.59
CA GLU A 262 17.99 10.88 11.68
C GLU A 262 19.28 10.29 11.15
N GLN A 263 20.25 11.16 10.90
CA GLN A 263 21.59 10.70 10.53
C GLN A 263 22.27 10.06 11.74
N LEU A 264 22.61 8.80 11.59
CA LEU A 264 23.37 8.03 12.57
C LEU A 264 24.86 8.21 12.34
N ASP A 265 25.64 8.06 13.40
CA ASP A 265 27.09 7.99 13.31
C ASP A 265 27.51 6.92 12.30
N TRP A 266 28.29 7.36 11.32
CA TRP A 266 28.67 6.57 10.16
C TRP A 266 30.05 6.97 9.67
N HIS A 267 30.59 6.17 8.76
CA HIS A 267 31.80 6.52 8.03
C HIS A 267 31.57 7.76 7.17
N ARG A 268 32.64 8.55 6.96
CA ARG A 268 32.61 9.70 6.04
C ARG A 268 32.20 9.28 4.61
N MET A 269 32.58 8.08 4.21
CA MET A 269 32.18 7.45 2.95
C MET A 269 32.41 5.94 3.03
N ALA A 270 31.50 5.14 2.48
CA ALA A 270 31.67 3.70 2.30
C ALA A 270 31.07 3.28 0.95
N TYR A 271 31.69 2.31 0.28
CA TYR A 271 31.11 1.75 -0.94
C TYR A 271 30.21 0.57 -0.61
N ILE A 272 28.96 0.65 -1.05
CA ILE A 272 27.97 -0.42 -0.94
C ILE A 272 27.64 -0.90 -2.34
N THR A 273 27.72 -2.21 -2.57
CA THR A 273 27.35 -2.82 -3.85
C THR A 273 26.13 -3.69 -3.62
N ALA A 274 25.05 -3.44 -4.34
CA ALA A 274 23.82 -4.23 -4.30
C ALA A 274 23.16 -4.26 -5.68
N ALA A 275 22.19 -5.14 -5.88
CA ALA A 275 21.44 -5.23 -7.13
C ALA A 275 20.70 -3.93 -7.42
N ALA A 276 20.54 -3.57 -8.70
CA ALA A 276 19.91 -2.32 -9.12
C ALA A 276 18.52 -2.11 -8.51
N ASN A 277 17.75 -3.19 -8.35
CA ASN A 277 16.41 -3.19 -7.76
C ASN A 277 16.37 -3.12 -6.23
N SER A 278 17.50 -3.25 -5.54
CA SER A 278 17.60 -3.00 -4.10
C SER A 278 17.72 -1.51 -3.77
N TRP A 279 18.09 -0.71 -4.77
CA TRP A 279 18.21 0.74 -4.66
C TRP A 279 16.92 1.41 -5.11
N PHE A 280 16.64 2.56 -4.52
CA PHE A 280 15.61 3.49 -4.98
C PHE A 280 16.19 4.90 -4.96
N VAL A 281 15.63 5.83 -5.74
CA VAL A 281 16.08 7.22 -5.74
C VAL A 281 15.69 7.84 -4.40
N CYS A 282 16.63 8.50 -3.73
CA CYS A 282 16.30 9.24 -2.50
C CYS A 282 15.44 10.45 -2.88
N GLY A 283 14.25 10.57 -2.29
CA GLY A 283 13.37 11.74 -2.34
C GLY A 283 13.21 12.34 -0.96
#